data_AF-A0AAU8F7I0-F1
#
_entry.id   AF-A0AAU8F7I0-F1
#
_cell.length_a   1.000
_cell.length_b   1.000
_cell.length_c   1.000
_cell.angle_alpha   90.00
_cell.angle_beta   90.00
_cell.angle_gamma   90.00
#
_symmetry.space_group_name_H-M   'P 1'
#
loop_
_entity.id
_entity.type
_entity.pdbx_description
1 polymer ?
#
loop_
_entity_poly.entity_id
_entity_poly.type
_entity_poly.pdbx_seq_one_letter_code
_entity_poly.pdbx_strand_id
1 'polypeptide(L)'
;MKKICVVITMLCAIFFSSPSDSFAKESREQLLESALSNRYYSVIRQVTEDQYECASFINIKRLGKNGEFVPRFEITLQFLTFQGAHNPPNDKVTLILEDYLDHVKIKKVEREKNVSGAIAEKVCEREKEKIKAHSNDSE
;
A
#
# COMPACT_ATOMS: atom_id res chain seq x y z
N MET A 1 -22.67 -3.75 48.66
CA MET A 1 -23.22 -3.84 47.29
C MET A 1 -23.02 -2.55 46.48
N LYS A 2 -23.50 -1.37 46.92
CA LYS A 2 -23.32 -0.09 46.16
C LYS A 2 -21.87 0.24 45.76
N LYS A 3 -20.88 0.00 46.64
CA LYS A 3 -19.46 0.31 46.36
C LYS A 3 -18.84 -0.59 45.28
N ILE A 4 -19.30 -1.84 45.15
CA ILE A 4 -18.78 -2.80 44.16
C ILE A 4 -19.29 -2.42 42.76
N CYS A 5 -20.57 -2.05 42.64
CA CYS A 5 -21.12 -1.56 41.38
C CYS A 5 -20.39 -0.32 40.87
N VAL A 6 -20.04 0.63 41.76
CA VAL A 6 -19.31 1.86 41.39
C VAL A 6 -17.91 1.54 40.84
N VAL A 7 -17.18 0.64 41.50
CA VAL A 7 -15.84 0.20 41.05
C VAL A 7 -15.91 -0.50 39.70
N ILE A 8 -16.90 -1.37 39.48
CA ILE A 8 -17.10 -2.06 38.19
C ILE A 8 -17.46 -1.05 37.09
N THR A 9 -18.36 -0.10 37.35
CA THR A 9 -18.69 0.94 36.37
C THR A 9 -17.51 1.84 36.02
N MET A 10 -16.62 2.14 36.98
CA MET A 10 -15.44 2.96 36.77
C MET A 10 -14.37 2.21 35.95
N LEU A 11 -14.19 0.91 36.21
CA LEU A 11 -13.32 0.04 35.42
C LEU A 11 -13.82 -0.11 33.98
N CYS A 12 -15.13 -0.33 33.77
CA CYS A 12 -15.70 -0.41 32.42
C CYS A 12 -15.55 0.90 31.65
N ALA A 13 -15.74 2.05 32.29
CA ALA A 13 -15.59 3.35 31.63
C ALA A 13 -14.17 3.59 31.07
N ILE A 14 -13.12 3.04 31.71
CA ILE A 14 -11.73 3.14 31.24
C ILE A 14 -11.51 2.31 29.95
N PHE A 15 -12.17 1.16 29.81
CA PHE A 15 -12.09 0.34 28.59
C PHE A 15 -12.89 0.93 27.41
N PHE A 16 -13.99 1.64 27.67
CA PHE A 16 -14.80 2.27 26.61
C PHE A 16 -14.29 3.64 26.17
N SER A 17 -13.35 4.25 26.90
CA SER A 17 -12.80 5.57 26.59
C SER A 17 -11.37 5.53 26.04
N SER A 18 -10.84 4.33 25.77
CA SER A 18 -9.60 4.20 25.00
C SER A 18 -9.88 4.68 23.57
N PRO A 19 -9.26 5.78 23.11
CA PRO A 19 -9.43 6.22 21.74
C PRO A 19 -9.01 5.06 20.83
N SER A 20 -9.87 4.66 19.90
CA SER A 20 -9.49 3.76 18.81
C SER A 20 -8.67 4.51 17.76
N ASP A 21 -7.83 5.43 18.20
CA ASP A 21 -6.92 6.14 17.32
C ASP A 21 -5.84 5.14 16.97
N SER A 22 -5.75 4.84 15.68
CA SER A 22 -4.65 4.03 15.16
C SER A 22 -3.34 4.66 15.62
N PHE A 23 -2.44 3.87 16.23
CA PHE A 23 -1.07 4.30 16.48
C PHE A 23 -0.28 4.54 15.18
N ALA A 24 -0.90 4.36 14.01
CA ALA A 24 -0.30 4.68 12.73
C ALA A 24 -0.01 6.19 12.63
N LYS A 25 1.28 6.52 12.62
CA LYS A 25 1.79 7.86 12.33
C LYS A 25 1.85 8.17 10.83
N GLU A 26 1.47 7.21 9.99
CA GLU A 26 1.32 7.39 8.54
C GLU A 26 0.25 8.45 8.23
N SER A 27 0.51 9.27 7.21
CA SER A 27 -0.51 10.15 6.67
C SER A 27 -1.68 9.33 6.10
N ARG A 28 -2.86 9.94 6.00
CA ARG A 28 -4.02 9.31 5.33
C ARG A 28 -3.66 8.80 3.92
N GLU A 29 -2.83 9.55 3.19
CA GLU A 29 -2.41 9.16 1.84
C GLU A 29 -1.52 7.92 1.85
N GLN A 30 -0.59 7.84 2.80
CA GLN A 30 0.26 6.65 3.00
C GLN A 30 -0.58 5.43 3.35
N LEU A 31 -1.56 5.57 4.26
CA LEU A 31 -2.48 4.49 4.62
C LEU A 31 -3.32 4.01 3.43
N LEU A 32 -3.85 4.94 2.62
CA LEU A 32 -4.60 4.60 1.41
C LEU A 32 -3.72 3.86 0.41
N GLU A 33 -2.47 4.29 0.24
CA GLU A 33 -1.52 3.63 -0.63
C GLU A 33 -1.15 2.23 -0.14
N SER A 34 -0.93 2.05 1.17
CA SER A 34 -0.71 0.75 1.80
C SER A 34 -1.92 -0.20 1.62
N ALA A 35 -3.14 0.34 1.72
CA ALA A 35 -4.36 -0.42 1.42
C ALA A 35 -4.43 -0.85 -0.07
N LEU A 36 -4.01 0.02 -0.99
CA LEU A 36 -3.90 -0.34 -2.41
C LEU A 36 -2.83 -1.40 -2.65
N SER A 37 -1.66 -1.30 -2.00
CA SER A 37 -0.62 -2.34 -2.05
C SER A 37 -1.19 -3.71 -1.70
N ASN A 38 -1.98 -3.80 -0.62
CA ASN A 38 -2.65 -5.04 -0.23
C ASN A 38 -3.64 -5.54 -1.30
N ARG A 39 -4.44 -4.65 -1.88
CA ARG A 39 -5.41 -5.00 -2.94
C ARG A 39 -4.72 -5.58 -4.18
N TYR A 40 -3.58 -5.02 -4.58
CA TYR A 40 -2.89 -5.39 -5.83
C TYR A 40 -1.74 -6.38 -5.65
N TYR A 41 -1.42 -6.79 -4.43
CA TYR A 41 -0.32 -7.72 -4.14
C TYR A 41 -0.37 -9.00 -4.97
N SER A 42 -1.56 -9.62 -5.08
CA SER A 42 -1.74 -10.85 -5.87
C SER A 42 -1.47 -10.64 -7.36
N VAL A 43 -1.92 -9.50 -7.91
CA VAL A 43 -1.75 -9.14 -9.32
C VAL A 43 -0.29 -8.83 -9.62
N ILE A 44 0.43 -8.15 -8.71
CA ILE A 44 1.87 -7.93 -8.84
C ILE A 44 2.59 -9.28 -8.91
N ARG A 45 2.31 -10.19 -7.97
CA ARG A 45 2.93 -11.53 -7.96
C ARG A 45 2.69 -12.36 -9.22
N GLN A 46 1.52 -12.23 -9.84
CA GLN A 46 1.23 -12.92 -11.11
C GLN A 46 2.13 -12.46 -12.25
N VAL A 47 2.66 -11.24 -12.20
CA VAL A 47 3.46 -10.63 -13.28
C VAL A 47 4.96 -10.79 -13.04
N THR A 48 5.38 -10.94 -11.79
CA THR A 48 6.80 -11.01 -11.44
C THR A 48 7.34 -12.41 -11.34
N GLU A 49 6.52 -13.40 -10.96
CA GLU A 49 6.91 -14.74 -10.48
C GLU A 49 7.87 -14.73 -9.26
N ASP A 50 8.79 -13.77 -9.22
CA ASP A 50 9.74 -13.43 -8.16
C ASP A 50 9.16 -12.46 -7.11
N GLN A 51 9.92 -12.21 -6.04
CA GLN A 51 9.64 -11.14 -5.10
C GLN A 51 9.89 -9.76 -5.74
N TYR A 52 9.27 -8.72 -5.19
CA TYR A 52 9.55 -7.33 -5.54
C TYR A 52 10.13 -6.60 -4.33
N GLU A 53 11.02 -5.65 -4.56
CA GLU A 53 11.70 -4.90 -3.49
C GLU A 53 10.81 -3.79 -2.94
N CYS A 54 10.15 -3.07 -3.85
CA CYS A 54 9.31 -1.93 -3.52
C CYS A 54 8.26 -1.69 -4.60
N ALA A 55 7.18 -1.00 -4.26
CA ALA A 55 6.13 -0.59 -5.18
C ALA A 55 5.64 0.85 -4.89
N SER A 56 5.26 1.55 -5.96
CA SER A 56 4.69 2.90 -5.90
C SER A 56 3.49 3.04 -6.83
N PHE A 57 2.46 3.74 -6.33
CA PHE A 57 1.27 4.07 -7.11
C PHE A 57 1.45 5.43 -7.77
N ILE A 58 1.55 5.43 -9.10
CA ILE A 58 1.89 6.62 -9.88
C ILE A 58 0.64 7.40 -10.28
N ASN A 59 -0.46 6.70 -10.59
CA ASN A 59 -1.70 7.33 -11.01
C ASN A 59 -2.93 6.50 -10.66
N ILE A 60 -4.02 7.20 -10.33
CA ILE A 60 -5.34 6.64 -10.08
C ILE A 60 -6.35 7.49 -10.84
N LYS A 61 -7.01 6.90 -11.82
CA LYS A 61 -8.00 7.58 -12.65
C LYS A 61 -9.33 6.88 -12.52
N ARG A 62 -10.38 7.60 -12.09
CA ARG A 62 -11.74 7.06 -12.14
C ARG A 62 -12.17 6.85 -13.59
N LEU A 63 -12.70 5.67 -13.87
CA LEU A 63 -13.33 5.30 -15.13
C LEU A 63 -14.86 5.35 -14.97
N GLY A 64 -15.54 5.46 -16.11
CA GLY A 64 -17.00 5.52 -16.14
C GLY A 64 -17.57 6.92 -16.28
N LYS A 65 -18.90 7.03 -16.23
CA LYS A 65 -19.61 8.32 -16.34
C LYS A 65 -19.82 8.96 -14.97
N ASN A 66 -19.96 10.28 -14.94
CA ASN A 66 -20.40 10.99 -13.74
C ASN A 66 -21.75 10.41 -13.27
N GLY A 67 -21.82 9.97 -12.02
CA GLY A 67 -23.02 9.35 -11.43
C GLY A 67 -23.08 7.82 -11.49
N GLU A 68 -22.09 7.14 -12.09
CA GLU A 68 -22.00 5.67 -12.03
C GLU A 68 -21.73 5.24 -10.58
N PHE A 69 -22.67 4.46 -10.01
CA PHE A 69 -22.70 4.09 -8.59
C PHE A 69 -21.52 3.21 -8.19
N VAL A 70 -21.19 2.22 -9.02
CA VAL A 70 -20.03 1.35 -8.80
C VAL A 70 -18.82 1.98 -9.49
N PRO A 71 -17.84 2.51 -8.73
CA PRO A 71 -16.69 3.13 -9.33
C PRO A 71 -15.77 2.07 -9.95
N ARG A 72 -15.18 2.41 -11.09
CA ARG A 72 -14.09 1.67 -11.72
C ARG A 72 -12.87 2.56 -11.75
N PHE A 73 -11.68 2.00 -11.64
CA PHE A 73 -10.45 2.78 -11.66
C PHE A 73 -9.44 2.21 -12.65
N GLU A 74 -8.71 3.09 -13.32
CA GLU A 74 -7.46 2.75 -13.98
C GLU A 74 -6.33 3.13 -13.04
N ILE A 75 -5.50 2.15 -12.71
CA ILE A 75 -4.40 2.29 -11.77
C ILE A 75 -3.10 2.09 -12.54
N THR A 76 -2.15 3.00 -12.34
CA THR A 76 -0.78 2.81 -12.80
C THR A 76 0.12 2.67 -11.59
N LEU A 77 0.80 1.53 -11.49
CA LEU A 77 1.76 1.26 -10.43
C LEU A 77 3.11 0.84 -11.03
N GLN A 78 4.18 1.17 -10.33
CA GLN A 78 5.54 0.78 -10.67
C GLN A 78 6.13 -0.02 -9.52
N PHE A 79 6.92 -1.03 -9.85
CA PHE A 79 7.67 -1.78 -8.85
C PHE A 79 9.01 -2.24 -9.41
N LEU A 80 9.94 -2.56 -8.50
CA LEU A 80 11.20 -3.19 -8.84
C LEU A 80 11.17 -4.67 -8.51
N THR A 81 11.56 -5.51 -9.45
CA THR A 81 11.81 -6.92 -9.15
C THR A 81 13.00 -7.06 -8.20
N PHE A 82 12.98 -8.08 -7.35
CA PHE A 82 14.09 -8.39 -6.47
C PHE A 82 14.63 -9.79 -6.77
N GLN A 83 15.90 -9.87 -7.18
CA GLN A 83 16.57 -11.14 -7.49
C GLN A 83 17.66 -11.54 -6.49
N GLY A 84 17.71 -10.85 -5.33
CA GLY A 84 18.66 -11.11 -4.24
C GLY A 84 19.75 -10.03 -4.10
N ALA A 85 20.35 -9.92 -2.91
CA ALA A 85 21.31 -8.87 -2.54
C ALA A 85 22.58 -8.84 -3.42
N HIS A 86 22.92 -9.95 -4.08
CA HIS A 86 24.10 -10.10 -4.92
C HIS A 86 23.77 -10.25 -6.41
N ASN A 87 22.49 -10.12 -6.80
CA ASN A 87 22.01 -10.27 -8.17
C ASN A 87 21.41 -8.95 -8.71
N PRO A 88 22.19 -7.86 -8.77
CA PRO A 88 21.83 -6.80 -9.69
C PRO A 88 21.95 -7.36 -11.12
N PRO A 89 20.99 -7.06 -12.01
CA PRO A 89 20.19 -5.84 -11.95
C PRO A 89 18.69 -6.06 -11.67
N ASN A 90 18.04 -5.07 -11.04
CA ASN A 90 16.59 -5.05 -10.86
C ASN A 90 15.90 -4.57 -12.16
N ASP A 91 14.77 -5.18 -12.50
CA ASP A 91 13.89 -4.69 -13.56
C ASP A 91 12.87 -3.72 -12.95
N LYS A 92 12.61 -2.61 -13.65
CA LYS A 92 11.44 -1.78 -13.37
C LYS A 92 10.27 -2.28 -14.19
N VAL A 93 9.16 -2.57 -13.53
CA VAL A 93 7.92 -2.95 -14.18
C VAL A 93 6.89 -1.86 -13.95
N THR A 94 6.25 -1.40 -15.03
CA THR A 94 5.07 -0.53 -14.98
C THR A 94 3.84 -1.36 -15.32
N LEU A 95 2.90 -1.40 -14.38
CA LEU A 95 1.64 -2.12 -14.49
C LEU A 95 0.49 -1.13 -14.63
N ILE A 96 -0.32 -1.30 -15.67
CA ILE A 96 -1.58 -0.58 -15.85
C ILE A 96 -2.72 -1.58 -15.64
N LEU A 97 -3.59 -1.28 -14.69
CA LEU A 97 -4.69 -2.13 -14.24
C LEU A 97 -6.03 -1.42 -14.42
N GLU A 98 -7.08 -2.18 -14.70
CA GLU A 98 -8.46 -1.76 -14.43
C GLU A 98 -8.96 -2.49 -13.19
N ASP A 99 -9.40 -1.71 -12.21
CA ASP A 99 -9.95 -2.17 -10.96
C ASP A 99 -11.48 -2.11 -11.01
N TYR A 100 -12.10 -3.28 -10.92
CA TYR A 100 -13.54 -3.48 -10.80
C TYR A 100 -13.88 -3.86 -9.35
N LEU A 101 -15.16 -3.84 -9.00
CA LEU A 101 -15.58 -4.16 -7.63
C LEU A 101 -15.20 -5.59 -7.23
N ASP A 102 -15.33 -6.53 -8.16
CA ASP A 102 -15.20 -7.97 -7.98
C ASP A 102 -13.87 -8.56 -8.48
N HIS A 103 -13.17 -7.85 -9.37
CA HIS A 103 -11.91 -8.34 -9.95
C HIS A 103 -10.98 -7.20 -10.40
N VAL A 104 -9.72 -7.55 -10.64
CA VAL A 104 -8.71 -6.66 -11.22
C VAL A 104 -8.27 -7.24 -12.56
N LYS A 105 -8.21 -6.39 -13.58
CA LYS A 105 -7.77 -6.77 -14.94
C LYS A 105 -6.46 -6.07 -15.27
N ILE A 106 -5.46 -6.84 -15.69
CA ILE A 106 -4.22 -6.27 -16.24
C ILE A 106 -4.50 -5.75 -17.65
N LYS A 107 -4.26 -4.46 -17.91
CA LYS A 107 -4.31 -3.89 -19.26
C LYS A 107 -2.97 -3.98 -19.96
N LYS A 108 -1.90 -3.65 -19.25
CA LYS A 108 -0.57 -3.49 -19.82
C LYS A 108 0.50 -3.78 -18.78
N VAL A 109 1.53 -4.49 -19.23
CA VAL A 109 2.78 -4.70 -18.50
C VAL A 109 3.90 -4.15 -19.36
N GLU A 110 4.67 -3.20 -18.83
CA GLU A 110 5.89 -2.72 -19.45
C GLU A 110 7.07 -3.07 -18.54
N ARG A 111 8.15 -3.60 -19.10
CA ARG A 111 9.33 -4.00 -18.36
C ARG A 111 10.56 -3.33 -18.94
N GLU A 112 11.23 -2.54 -18.11
CA GLU A 112 12.53 -1.96 -18.39
C GLU A 112 13.56 -2.80 -17.64
N LYS A 113 14.37 -3.54 -18.40
CA LYS A 113 15.33 -4.46 -17.82
C LYS A 113 16.54 -3.72 -17.30
N ASN A 114 17.06 -4.19 -16.17
CA ASN A 114 18.34 -3.75 -15.64
C ASN A 114 18.47 -2.22 -15.48
N VAL A 115 17.55 -1.64 -14.72
CA VAL A 115 17.55 -0.19 -14.50
C VAL A 115 18.72 0.26 -13.63
N SER A 116 19.13 1.51 -13.80
CA SER A 116 20.19 2.11 -12.99
C SER A 116 19.77 2.30 -11.53
N GLY A 117 20.74 2.42 -10.63
CA GLY A 117 20.50 2.68 -9.22
C GLY A 117 19.66 3.94 -8.96
N ALA A 118 19.82 4.99 -9.77
CA ALA A 118 19.02 6.21 -9.65
C ALA A 118 17.53 6.00 -10.00
N ILE A 119 17.24 5.17 -11.02
CA ILE A 119 15.86 4.79 -11.35
C ILE A 119 15.29 3.91 -10.24
N ALA A 120 16.07 2.95 -9.75
CA ALA A 120 15.66 2.07 -8.66
C ALA A 120 15.32 2.87 -7.40
N GLU A 121 16.18 3.79 -6.99
CA GLU A 121 15.96 4.64 -5.83
C GLU A 121 14.69 5.47 -5.95
N LYS A 122 14.44 6.06 -7.13
CA LYS A 122 13.22 6.84 -7.39
C LYS A 122 11.94 6.01 -7.29
N VAL A 123 11.95 4.77 -7.79
CA VAL A 123 10.76 3.89 -7.70
C VAL A 123 10.46 3.53 -6.24
N CYS A 124 11.51 3.32 -5.43
CA CYS A 124 11.36 2.94 -4.02
C CYS A 124 11.26 4.11 -3.03
N GLU A 125 11.43 5.35 -3.48
CA GLU A 125 11.46 6.55 -2.63
C GLU A 125 10.23 6.63 -1.73
N ARG A 126 9.04 6.44 -2.32
CA ARG A 126 7.76 6.53 -1.63
C ARG A 126 7.58 5.46 -0.56
N GLU A 127 8.11 4.26 -0.77
CA GLU A 127 8.05 3.19 0.22
C GLU A 127 9.06 3.42 1.36
N LYS A 128 10.25 3.94 1.03
CA LYS A 128 11.22 4.39 2.04
C LYS A 128 10.64 5.49 2.94
N GLU A 129 9.86 6.42 2.40
CA GLU A 129 9.17 7.45 3.19
C GLU A 129 8.15 6.87 4.17
N LYS A 130 7.37 5.86 3.75
CA LYS A 130 6.43 5.15 4.64
C LYS A 130 7.18 4.43 5.76
N ILE A 131 8.26 3.72 5.43
CA ILE A 131 9.10 3.03 6.43
C ILE A 131 9.70 4.03 7.44
N LYS A 132 10.19 5.18 6.97
CA LYS A 132 10.70 6.24 7.86
C LYS A 132 9.64 6.77 8.83
N ALA A 133 8.40 6.92 8.36
CA ALA A 133 7.29 7.33 9.21
C ALA A 133 7.01 6.32 10.33
N HIS A 134 7.32 5.04 10.12
CA HIS A 134 7.26 3.99 11.15
C HIS A 134 8.51 3.94 12.06
N SER A 135 9.71 4.23 11.54
CA SER A 135 10.96 4.03 12.28
C SER A 135 11.29 5.12 13.30
N ASN A 136 10.74 6.33 13.16
CA ASN A 136 10.91 7.44 14.11
C ASN A 136 10.28 7.17 15.51
N ASP A 137 9.87 5.93 15.78
CA ASP A 137 9.41 5.42 17.08
C ASP A 137 10.47 4.65 17.87
N SER A 138 11.67 4.46 17.33
CA SER A 138 12.74 3.71 18.01
C SER A 138 13.76 4.59 18.78
N GLU A 139 13.57 5.91 18.78
CA GLU A 139 14.36 6.88 19.56
C GLU A 139 13.51 7.58 20.63
#